data_AF-A0AAP6ZXB5-F1
#
_entry.id   AF-A0AAP6ZXB5-F1
#
_cell.length_a   1.000
_cell.length_b   1.000
_cell.length_c   1.000
_cell.angle_alpha   90.00
_cell.angle_beta   90.00
_cell.angle_gamma   90.00
#
_symmetry.space_group_name_H-M   'P 1'
#
loop_
_entity.id
_entity.type
_entity.pdbx_description
1 polymer ?
#
loop_
_entity_poly.entity_id
_entity_poly.type
_entity_poly.pdbx_seq_one_letter_code
_entity_poly.pdbx_strand_id
1 'polypeptide(L)'
;MLVLRVMKKELRVYGLDRNYGSLLYRDLGIKPAKGLENIGRGKEGPQAISSEVLPDFDPDHILLEVATDSAAQQLFKELEDSAIWKNLKAVKNSNVHAIAQQPWLDYSALGQLKSLDEAMTLFTRK
;
A
#
# COMPACT_ATOMS: atom_id res chain seq x y z
N MET A 1 7.18 -4.38 3.18
CA MET A 1 6.14 -3.97 2.20
C MET A 1 5.17 -2.98 2.83
N LEU A 2 4.90 -1.88 2.13
CA LEU A 2 3.94 -0.83 2.50
C LEU A 2 2.71 -0.91 1.59
N VAL A 3 1.51 -0.69 2.12
CA VAL A 3 0.30 -0.50 1.31
C VAL A 3 -0.09 0.98 1.38
N LEU A 4 0.14 1.69 0.29
CA LEU A 4 -0.10 3.13 0.16
C LEU A 4 -1.36 3.36 -0.66
N ARG A 5 -2.24 4.21 -0.14
CA ARG A 5 -3.43 4.70 -0.82
C ARG A 5 -3.32 6.19 -1.09
N VAL A 6 -3.55 6.60 -2.33
CA VAL A 6 -3.64 8.00 -2.73
C VAL A 6 -5.10 8.39 -2.90
N MET A 7 -5.52 9.40 -2.13
CA MET A 7 -6.86 9.97 -2.15
C MET A 7 -6.81 11.42 -2.65
N LYS A 8 -7.97 12.06 -2.81
CA LYS A 8 -8.09 13.43 -3.34
C LYS A 8 -7.17 14.48 -2.71
N LYS A 9 -6.85 14.37 -1.42
CA LYS A 9 -6.08 15.39 -0.67
C LYS A 9 -5.03 14.82 0.26
N GLU A 10 -4.88 13.51 0.31
CA GLU A 10 -4.05 12.88 1.34
C GLU A 10 -3.54 11.53 0.88
N LEU A 11 -2.42 11.15 1.48
CA LEU A 11 -1.86 9.82 1.43
C LEU A 11 -2.32 9.06 2.67
N ARG A 12 -2.65 7.79 2.50
CA ARG A 12 -2.97 6.92 3.63
C ARG A 12 -2.22 5.61 3.56
N VAL A 13 -1.89 5.04 4.71
CA VAL A 13 -1.23 3.74 4.82
C VAL A 13 -2.09 2.76 5.61
N TYR A 14 -2.15 1.50 5.17
CA TYR A 14 -2.84 0.45 5.91
C TYR A 14 -1.92 -0.13 6.99
N GLY A 15 -2.51 -0.44 8.15
CA GLY A 15 -1.84 -1.11 9.26
C GLY A 15 -1.76 -2.63 9.09
N LEU A 16 -1.31 -3.32 10.13
CA LEU A 16 -0.97 -4.74 10.07
C LEU A 16 -2.17 -5.69 10.16
N ASP A 17 -3.25 -5.31 10.85
CA ASP A 17 -4.20 -6.30 11.38
C ASP A 17 -5.47 -6.50 10.54
N ARG A 18 -5.77 -5.60 9.60
CA ARG A 18 -7.05 -5.58 8.86
C ARG A 18 -6.84 -5.40 7.36
N ASN A 19 -7.86 -5.79 6.57
CA ASN A 19 -7.86 -5.70 5.12
C ASN A 19 -6.59 -6.35 4.52
N TYR A 20 -5.85 -5.61 3.71
CA TYR A 20 -4.53 -5.97 3.19
C TYR A 20 -3.61 -6.59 4.25
N GLY A 21 -3.56 -6.03 5.45
CA GLY A 21 -2.58 -6.42 6.46
C GLY A 21 -2.75 -7.87 6.93
N SER A 22 -3.99 -8.33 7.10
CA SER A 22 -4.25 -9.70 7.55
C SER A 22 -3.78 -10.73 6.52
N LEU A 23 -4.05 -10.49 5.24
CA LEU A 23 -3.59 -11.41 4.19
C LEU A 23 -2.06 -11.32 4.01
N LEU A 24 -1.52 -10.12 3.85
CA LEU A 24 -0.11 -9.93 3.47
C LEU A 24 0.85 -10.30 4.60
N TYR A 25 0.59 -9.86 5.83
CA TYR A 25 1.57 -9.97 6.91
C TYR A 25 1.34 -11.20 7.79
N ARG A 26 0.08 -11.52 8.09
CA ARG A 26 -0.24 -12.68 8.94
C ARG A 26 -0.33 -13.97 8.13
N ASP A 27 -1.09 -13.98 7.04
CA ASP A 27 -1.38 -15.23 6.32
C ASP A 27 -0.26 -15.60 5.34
N LEU A 28 0.30 -14.62 4.62
CA LEU A 28 1.42 -14.82 3.67
C LEU A 28 2.81 -14.62 4.30
N GLY A 29 2.90 -14.13 5.54
CA GLY A 29 4.16 -13.93 6.24
C GLY A 29 5.09 -12.89 5.59
N ILE A 30 4.56 -11.99 4.76
CA ILE A 30 5.37 -10.96 4.11
C ILE A 30 5.86 -9.98 5.16
N LYS A 31 7.13 -9.56 5.07
CA LYS A 31 7.69 -8.59 6.01
C LYS A 31 7.05 -7.20 5.81
N PRO A 32 6.44 -6.58 6.85
CA PRO A 32 5.94 -5.21 6.75
C PRO A 32 7.09 -4.21 6.60
N ALA A 33 6.79 -3.02 6.06
CA ALA A 33 7.72 -1.90 6.09
C ALA A 33 7.94 -1.40 7.54
N LYS A 34 9.03 -0.68 7.78
CA LYS A 34 9.45 -0.25 9.12
C LYS A 34 8.39 0.64 9.77
N GLY A 35 8.08 0.46 11.04
CA GLY A 35 7.19 1.35 11.78
C GLY A 35 5.69 1.14 11.55
N LEU A 36 5.28 0.21 10.69
CA LEU A 36 3.85 -0.12 10.50
C LEU A 36 3.20 -0.67 11.76
N GLU A 37 3.96 -1.27 12.67
CA GLU A 37 3.49 -1.74 13.98
C GLU A 37 2.90 -0.63 14.85
N ASN A 38 3.28 0.63 14.57
CA ASN A 38 2.77 1.82 15.26
C ASN A 38 1.62 2.49 14.49
N ILE A 39 1.32 2.04 13.28
CA ILE A 39 0.26 2.58 12.44
C ILE A 39 -1.05 1.86 12.73
N GLY A 40 -2.07 2.62 13.12
CA GLY A 40 -3.44 2.14 13.17
C GLY A 40 -3.71 1.08 14.24
N ARG A 41 -2.80 0.87 15.20
CA ARG A 41 -3.03 -0.05 16.32
C ARG A 41 -4.29 0.37 17.09
N GLY A 42 -5.31 -0.48 17.06
CA GLY A 42 -6.62 -0.20 17.65
C GLY A 42 -7.49 0.83 16.89
N LYS A 43 -7.08 1.28 15.71
CA LYS A 43 -7.87 2.18 14.85
C LYS A 43 -8.41 1.42 13.64
N GLU A 44 -9.60 1.82 13.19
CA GLU A 44 -10.19 1.25 11.99
C GLU A 44 -9.69 1.96 10.73
N GLY A 45 -9.35 1.17 9.71
CA GLY A 45 -9.02 1.68 8.38
C GLY A 45 -7.61 2.27 8.22
N PRO A 46 -7.29 2.77 7.01
CA PRO A 46 -5.99 3.32 6.69
C PRO A 46 -5.78 4.70 7.35
N GLN A 47 -4.55 4.99 7.76
CA GLN A 47 -4.18 6.20 8.49
C GLN A 47 -3.56 7.24 7.56
N ALA A 48 -3.99 8.49 7.69
CA ALA A 48 -3.44 9.62 6.95
C ALA A 48 -1.99 9.90 7.32
N ILE A 49 -1.15 10.20 6.33
CA ILE A 49 0.26 10.55 6.50
C ILE A 49 0.67 11.73 5.60
N SER A 50 1.71 12.45 6.01
CA SER A 50 2.45 13.36 5.12
C SER A 50 3.29 12.55 4.13
N SER A 51 3.55 13.08 2.93
CA SER A 51 4.53 12.47 2.01
C SER A 51 5.94 12.46 2.61
N GLU A 52 6.26 13.43 3.46
CA GLU A 52 7.57 13.59 4.10
C GLU A 52 7.95 12.42 5.01
N VAL A 53 6.97 11.66 5.51
CA VAL A 53 7.23 10.48 6.36
C VAL A 53 7.35 9.18 5.55
N LEU A 54 7.13 9.20 4.24
CA LEU A 54 7.29 8.01 3.38
C LEU A 54 8.70 7.38 3.50
N PRO A 55 9.80 8.15 3.55
CA PRO A 55 11.14 7.59 3.73
C PRO A 55 11.33 6.84 5.05
N ASP A 56 10.63 7.24 6.12
CA ASP A 56 10.78 6.63 7.45
C ASP A 56 10.30 5.17 7.50
N PHE A 57 9.37 4.81 6.61
CA PHE A 57 8.90 3.44 6.43
C PHE A 57 9.93 2.53 5.75
N ASP A 58 10.93 3.10 5.06
CA ASP A 58 11.96 2.38 4.29
C ASP A 58 11.42 1.14 3.52
N PRO A 59 10.40 1.30 2.65
CA PRO A 59 9.75 0.16 2.03
C PRO A 59 10.62 -0.47 0.94
N ASP A 60 10.79 -1.80 1.00
CA ASP A 60 11.35 -2.59 -0.11
C ASP A 60 10.39 -2.70 -1.30
N HIS A 61 9.09 -2.73 -1.00
CA HIS A 61 7.98 -2.83 -1.97
C HIS A 61 6.81 -1.96 -1.50
N ILE A 62 6.10 -1.35 -2.46
CA ILE A 62 4.88 -0.57 -2.25
C ILE A 62 3.75 -1.21 -3.07
N LEU A 63 2.66 -1.61 -2.42
CA LEU A 63 1.38 -1.81 -3.08
C LEU A 63 0.67 -0.45 -3.13
N LEU A 64 0.35 0.03 -4.33
CA LEU A 64 -0.16 1.36 -4.58
C LEU A 64 -1.60 1.31 -5.08
N GLU A 65 -2.52 1.87 -4.28
CA GLU A 65 -3.90 2.10 -4.66
C GLU A 65 -4.11 3.59 -4.93
N VAL A 66 -4.44 3.99 -6.16
CA VAL A 66 -4.80 5.38 -6.48
C VAL A 66 -6.31 5.46 -6.71
N ALA A 67 -7.01 6.31 -5.97
CA ALA A 67 -8.44 6.49 -6.19
C ALA A 67 -8.73 7.00 -7.62
N THR A 68 -9.88 6.62 -8.17
CA THR A 68 -10.25 6.93 -9.56
C THR A 68 -10.62 8.41 -9.79
N ASP A 69 -10.86 9.18 -8.71
CA ASP A 69 -11.14 10.61 -8.80
C ASP A 69 -9.95 11.38 -9.41
N SER A 70 -10.23 12.34 -10.28
CA SER A 70 -9.22 13.07 -11.04
C SER A 70 -8.22 13.80 -10.15
N ALA A 71 -8.68 14.27 -8.99
CA ALA A 71 -7.82 14.96 -8.03
C ALA A 71 -6.87 13.99 -7.28
N ALA A 72 -7.25 12.72 -7.08
CA ALA A 72 -6.33 11.71 -6.56
C ALA A 72 -5.26 11.34 -7.59
N GLN A 73 -5.65 11.25 -8.87
CA GLN A 73 -4.71 11.03 -9.98
C GLN A 73 -3.72 12.19 -10.11
N GLN A 74 -4.20 13.42 -9.97
CA GLN A 74 -3.35 14.62 -9.97
C GLN A 74 -2.39 14.64 -8.78
N LEU A 75 -2.86 14.33 -7.57
CA LEU A 75 -2.01 14.23 -6.38
C LEU A 75 -0.94 13.14 -6.56
N PHE A 76 -1.30 12.01 -7.15
CA PHE A 76 -0.33 10.95 -7.41
C PHE A 76 0.75 11.42 -8.39
N LYS A 77 0.38 12.11 -9.47
CA LYS A 77 1.35 12.67 -10.42
C LYS A 77 2.33 13.64 -9.75
N GLU A 78 1.84 14.51 -8.87
CA GLU A 78 2.67 15.43 -8.09
C GLU A 78 3.60 14.68 -7.13
N LEU A 79 3.10 13.63 -6.49
CA LEU A 79 3.91 12.75 -5.65
C LEU A 79 4.99 12.05 -6.49
N GLU A 80 4.66 11.49 -7.65
CA GLU A 80 5.60 10.83 -8.55
C GLU A 80 6.71 11.77 -9.01
N ASP A 81 6.40 13.04 -9.25
CA ASP A 81 7.37 14.04 -9.65
C ASP A 81 8.27 14.52 -8.50
N SER A 82 7.86 14.31 -7.25
CA SER A 82 8.59 14.75 -6.06
C SER A 82 9.93 14.02 -5.86
N ALA A 83 10.90 14.75 -5.30
CA ALA A 83 12.18 14.17 -4.91
C ALA A 83 12.03 13.12 -3.81
N ILE A 84 11.00 13.24 -2.95
CA ILE A 84 10.72 12.29 -1.88
C ILE A 84 10.40 10.92 -2.48
N TRP A 85 9.43 10.85 -3.38
CA TRP A 85 9.02 9.61 -4.04
C TRP A 85 10.14 8.98 -4.85
N LYS A 86 10.77 9.77 -5.74
CA LYS A 86 11.88 9.32 -6.59
C LYS A 86 13.06 8.76 -5.80
N ASN A 87 13.21 9.17 -4.52
CA ASN A 87 14.29 8.68 -3.67
C ASN A 87 13.98 7.42 -2.87
N LEU A 88 12.72 6.98 -2.81
CA LEU A 88 12.34 5.77 -2.08
C LEU A 88 13.04 4.54 -2.67
N LYS A 89 13.49 3.64 -1.79
CA LYS A 89 14.13 2.38 -2.17
C LYS A 89 13.25 1.55 -3.10
N ALA A 90 11.96 1.39 -2.78
CA ALA A 90 11.01 0.68 -3.63
C ALA A 90 10.88 1.31 -5.03
N VAL A 91 10.88 2.64 -5.14
CA VAL A 91 10.75 3.34 -6.44
C VAL A 91 11.99 3.13 -7.29
N LYS A 92 13.18 3.32 -6.71
CA LYS A 92 14.46 3.12 -7.40
C LYS A 92 14.66 1.69 -7.90
N ASN A 93 14.10 0.72 -7.17
CA ASN A 93 14.19 -0.70 -7.51
C ASN A 93 12.99 -1.19 -8.34
N SER A 94 12.14 -0.30 -8.86
CA SER A 94 10.95 -0.66 -9.65
C SER A 94 9.98 -1.62 -8.94
N ASN A 95 9.89 -1.51 -7.62
CA ASN A 95 9.11 -2.35 -6.72
C ASN A 95 7.81 -1.66 -6.26
N VAL A 96 7.21 -0.84 -7.12
CA VAL A 96 5.89 -0.24 -6.91
C VAL A 96 4.89 -0.98 -7.76
N HIS A 97 3.88 -1.56 -7.11
CA HIS A 97 2.87 -2.40 -7.73
C HIS A 97 1.51 -1.70 -7.65
N ALA A 98 1.02 -1.23 -8.79
CA ALA A 98 -0.32 -0.65 -8.86
C ALA A 98 -1.38 -1.75 -8.71
N ILE A 99 -2.34 -1.53 -7.81
CA ILE A 99 -3.43 -2.47 -7.53
C ILE A 99 -4.78 -1.75 -7.53
N ALA A 100 -5.85 -2.50 -7.79
CA ALA A 100 -7.20 -2.03 -7.57
C ALA A 100 -7.59 -2.15 -6.08
N GLN A 101 -8.61 -1.40 -5.65
CA GLN A 101 -9.11 -1.49 -4.27
C GLN A 101 -9.78 -2.84 -3.99
N GLN A 102 -10.56 -3.32 -4.96
CA GLN A 102 -11.16 -4.65 -4.94
C GLN A 102 -10.22 -5.61 -5.66
N PRO A 103 -10.02 -6.84 -5.18
CA PRO A 103 -10.80 -7.54 -4.14
C PRO A 103 -10.30 -7.34 -2.69
N TRP A 104 -9.24 -6.57 -2.48
CA TRP A 104 -8.48 -6.52 -1.22
C TRP A 104 -9.22 -6.00 0.02
N LEU A 105 -10.37 -5.35 -0.17
CA LEU A 105 -11.26 -4.91 0.91
C LEU A 105 -12.49 -5.80 1.11
N ASP A 106 -12.64 -6.86 0.32
CA ASP A 106 -13.76 -7.78 0.42
C ASP A 106 -13.45 -8.91 1.41
N TYR A 107 -14.21 -8.94 2.51
CA TYR A 107 -14.10 -9.96 3.55
C TYR A 107 -14.76 -11.29 3.19
N SER A 108 -15.49 -11.38 2.07
CA SER A 108 -16.07 -12.62 1.61
C SER A 108 -14.98 -13.65 1.28
N ALA A 109 -15.30 -14.95 1.41
CA ALA A 109 -14.36 -16.01 1.06
C ALA A 109 -13.87 -15.91 -0.39
N LEU A 110 -14.75 -15.47 -1.30
CA LEU A 110 -14.41 -15.24 -2.70
C LEU A 110 -13.46 -14.05 -2.87
N GLY A 111 -13.71 -12.95 -2.17
CA GLY A 111 -12.84 -11.77 -2.16
C GLY A 111 -11.44 -12.09 -1.65
N GLN A 112 -11.34 -12.84 -0.56
CA GLN A 112 -10.06 -13.29 0.00
C GLN A 112 -9.31 -14.22 -0.97
N LEU A 113 -10.02 -15.16 -1.62
CA LEU A 113 -9.41 -16.04 -2.62
C LEU A 113 -8.86 -15.25 -3.81
N LYS A 114 -9.63 -14.28 -4.34
CA LYS A 114 -9.16 -13.42 -5.43
C LYS A 114 -7.98 -12.55 -5.03
N SER A 115 -7.99 -12.02 -3.79
CA SER A 115 -6.87 -11.23 -3.26
C SER A 115 -5.60 -12.07 -3.14
N LEU A 116 -5.75 -13.35 -2.75
CA LEU A 116 -4.65 -14.30 -2.72
C LEU A 116 -4.09 -14.59 -4.13
N ASP A 117 -4.96 -14.83 -5.12
CA ASP A 117 -4.55 -15.06 -6.51
C ASP A 117 -3.80 -13.84 -7.10
N GLU A 118 -4.26 -12.62 -6.78
CA GLU A 118 -3.59 -11.39 -7.18
C GLU A 118 -2.24 -11.23 -6.49
N ALA A 119 -2.17 -11.46 -5.17
CA ALA A 119 -0.91 -11.47 -4.41
C ALA A 119 0.10 -12.45 -5.01
N MET A 120 -0.32 -13.68 -5.31
CA MET A 120 0.53 -14.67 -5.96
C MET A 120 1.06 -14.16 -7.28
N THR A 121 0.18 -13.64 -8.14
CA THR A 121 0.57 -13.09 -9.45
C THR A 121 1.61 -11.98 -9.33
N LEU A 122 1.44 -11.07 -8.36
CA LEU A 122 2.38 -9.98 -8.08
C LEU A 122 3.76 -10.49 -7.61
N PHE A 123 3.81 -11.57 -6.83
CA PHE A 123 5.05 -12.05 -6.20
C PHE A 123 5.73 -13.22 -6.94
N THR A 124 5.06 -13.90 -7.87
CA THR A 124 5.66 -15.01 -8.64
C THR A 124 6.13 -14.62 -10.03
N ARG A 125 5.71 -13.48 -10.59
CA ARG A 125 6.26 -12.98 -11.86
C ARG A 125 7.67 -12.43 -11.64
N LYS A 126 8.66 -13.29 -11.89
CA LYS A 126 10.06 -12.91 -12.13
C LYS A 126 10.33 -12.76 -13.62
#